data_AF-A0AAU1LI69-F1
#
_entry.id   AF-A0AAU1LI69-F1
#
_cell.length_a   1.000
_cell.length_b   1.000
_cell.length_c   1.000
_cell.angle_alpha   90.00
_cell.angle_beta   90.00
_cell.angle_gamma   90.00
#
_symmetry.space_group_name_H-M   'P 1'
#
loop_
_entity.id
_entity.type
_entity.pdbx_description
1 polymer ?
#
loop_
_entity_poly.entity_id
_entity_poly.type
_entity_poly.pdbx_seq_one_letter_code
_entity_poly.pdbx_strand_id
1 'polypeptide(L)' 'MHTWMGNPYPPGATYDGSGTNFALISEVAQSVDPVLLDTTTG' A
#
# COMPACT_ATOMS: atom_id res chain seq x y z
N MET A 1 13.36 -1.30 -4.27
CA MET A 1 12.00 -0.76 -4.20
C MET A 1 12.10 0.75 -4.06
N HIS A 2 11.39 1.53 -4.86
CA HIS A 2 11.32 2.98 -4.71
C HIS A 2 9.92 3.33 -4.24
N THR A 3 9.81 4.13 -3.17
CA THR A 3 8.53 4.53 -2.57
C THR A 3 8.22 5.97 -2.93
N TRP A 4 6.96 6.21 -3.31
CA TRP A 4 6.40 7.53 -3.60
C TRP A 4 5.31 7.87 -2.59
N MET A 5 4.98 9.16 -2.42
CA MET A 5 3.96 9.60 -1.45
C MET A 5 2.55 9.04 -1.69
N GLY A 6 2.22 8.58 -2.92
CA GLY A 6 0.91 8.02 -3.25
C GLY A 6 -0.24 9.04 -3.22
N ASN A 7 -1.47 8.55 -3.18
CA ASN A 7 -2.72 9.31 -3.05
C ASN A 7 -3.58 8.72 -1.91
N PRO A 8 -4.24 9.56 -1.09
CA PRO A 8 -5.09 9.09 0.01
C PRO A 8 -6.43 8.47 -0.45
N TYR A 9 -6.77 8.52 -1.74
CA TYR A 9 -8.02 8.03 -2.30
C TYR A 9 -7.80 7.40 -3.69
N PRO A 10 -8.59 6.38 -4.08
CA PRO A 10 -9.58 5.65 -3.28
C PRO A 10 -8.93 4.72 -2.23
N PRO A 11 -9.61 4.41 -1.10
CA PRO A 11 -9.15 3.40 -0.17
C PRO A 11 -8.98 2.04 -0.86
N GLY A 12 -7.96 1.30 -0.42
CA GLY A 12 -7.56 0.00 -0.95
C GLY A 12 -6.22 0.07 -1.66
N ALA A 13 -5.99 -0.91 -2.52
CA ALA A 13 -4.80 -1.01 -3.37
C ALA A 13 -5.21 -0.85 -4.83
N THR A 14 -4.66 0.15 -5.53
CA THR A 14 -4.96 0.41 -6.95
C THR A 14 -3.68 0.46 -7.75
N TYR A 15 -3.63 -0.29 -8.84
CA TYR A 15 -2.51 -0.26 -9.79
C TYR A 15 -2.76 0.79 -10.88
N ASP A 16 -1.85 1.74 -11.04
CA ASP A 16 -1.97 2.86 -11.99
C ASP A 16 -1.16 2.67 -13.28
N GLY A 17 -0.54 1.51 -13.46
CA GLY A 17 0.33 1.21 -14.60
C GLY A 17 1.82 1.47 -14.35
N SER A 18 2.16 2.24 -13.32
CA SER A 18 3.55 2.51 -12.90
C SER A 18 3.87 1.91 -11.52
N GLY A 19 2.84 1.68 -10.71
CA GLY A 19 2.96 1.06 -9.40
C GLY A 19 1.60 0.87 -8.73
N THR A 20 1.64 0.38 -7.48
CA THR A 20 0.43 0.19 -6.66
C THR A 20 0.37 1.28 -5.60
N ASN A 21 -0.71 2.06 -5.62
CA ASN A 21 -1.06 2.98 -4.55
C ASN A 21 -1.79 2.23 -3.43
N PHE A 22 -1.36 2.41 -2.18
CA PHE A 22 -2.04 1.88 -0.99
C PHE A 22 -2.61 3.04 -0.18
N ALA A 23 -3.93 3.06 -0.02
CA ALA A 23 -4.63 4.02 0.83
C ALA A 23 -5.49 3.27 1.85
N LEU A 24 -5.31 3.58 3.13
CA LEU A 24 -6.04 2.96 4.22
C LEU A 24 -6.44 4.02 5.23
N ILE A 25 -7.59 3.81 5.84
CA ILE A 25 -8.10 4.68 6.90
C ILE A 25 -8.05 3.88 8.18
N SER A 26 -7.42 4.45 9.20
CA SER A 26 -7.47 3.93 10.57
C SER A 26 -7.67 5.09 11.52
N GLU A 27 -8.70 5.00 12.35
CA GLU A 27 -9.00 5.99 13.38
C GLU A 27 -8.08 5.86 14.60
N VAL A 28 -7.57 4.65 14.85
CA VAL A 28 -6.92 4.29 16.12
C VAL A 28 -5.46 3.85 15.96
N ALA A 29 -4.97 3.67 14.73
CA ALA A 29 -3.59 3.19 14.52
C ALA A 29 -2.57 4.30 14.81
N GLN A 30 -1.54 3.94 15.57
CA GLN A 30 -0.38 4.81 15.81
C GLN A 30 0.67 4.69 14.69
N SER A 31 0.73 3.53 14.03
CA SER A 31 1.59 3.27 12.88
C SER A 31 1.00 2.17 12.00
N VAL A 32 1.38 2.14 10.73
CA VAL A 32 0.99 1.11 9.77
C VAL A 32 2.16 0.80 8.85
N ASP A 33 2.50 -0.48 8.72
CA ASP A 33 3.55 -0.97 7.85
C ASP A 33 2.97 -1.91 6.79
N PRO A 34 3.14 -1.62 5.48
CA PRO A 34 2.74 -2.54 4.43
C PRO A 34 3.70 -3.73 4.35
N VAL A 35 3.16 -4.95 4.30
CA VAL A 35 3.92 -6.19 4.10
C VAL A 35 3.66 -6.70 2.70
N LEU A 36 4.73 -6.92 1.93
CA LEU A 36 4.66 -7.53 0.61
C LEU A 36 5.12 -8.98 0.69
N LEU A 37 4.34 -9.87 0.08
CA LEU A 37 4.60 -11.30 0.04
C LEU A 37 4.82 -11.71 -1.42
N ASP A 38 5.78 -12.61 -1.64
CA ASP A 38 5.94 -13.31 -2.91
C ASP A 38 5.34 -14.72 -2.79
N THR A 39 4.76 -15.21 -3.89
CA THR A 39 4.23 -16.56 -4.02
C THR A 39 5.30 -17.65 -4.05
N THR A 40 6.58 -17.28 -4.21
CA THR A 40 7.70 -18.21 -4.29
C THR A 40 8.16 -18.76 -2.93
N THR A 41 7.72 -18.17 -1.81
CA THR A 41 8.13 -18.61 -0.47
C THR A 41 7.21 -19.74 0.02
N GLY A 42 7.65 -20.98 -0.18
CA GLY A 42 7.12 -22.21 0.42
C GLY A 42 8.24 -23.02 1.07
#